data_AF-A0A7C3C7B3-F1
#
_entry.id   AF-A0A7C3C7B3-F1
#
_cell.length_a   1.000
_cell.length_b   1.000
_cell.length_c   1.000
_cell.angle_alpha   90.00
_cell.angle_beta   90.00
_cell.angle_gamma   90.00
#
_symmetry.space_group_name_H-M   'P 1'
#
loop_
_entity.id
_entity.type
_entity.pdbx_description
1 polymer ?
#
loop_
_entity_poly.entity_id
_entity_poly.type
_entity_poly.pdbx_seq_one_letter_code
_entity_poly.pdbx_strand_id
1 'polypeptide(L)'
;MTKPGKDHIKVLAENRRARHDYHLLERYEAGLVLTGTEVKSARAGKIQLRDGYAEIAGNEAWLVNVHIAPYSHGSAFNHDPERRRKLLLHRDEIDKLMWKSREKGLTLVPTIVYVKNGRI
;
A
#
# COMPACT_ATOMS: atom_id res chain seq x y z
N MET A 1 -17.34 8.62 29.99
CA MET A 1 -16.03 8.97 29.40
C MET A 1 -15.32 7.69 28.99
N THR A 2 -15.53 7.25 27.76
CA THR A 2 -14.88 6.07 27.17
C THR A 2 -13.40 6.38 26.92
N LYS A 3 -12.50 5.56 27.49
CA LYS A 3 -11.05 5.64 27.26
C LYS A 3 -10.77 5.66 25.75
N PRO A 4 -9.83 6.47 25.22
CA PRO A 4 -9.42 6.33 23.84
C PRO A 4 -8.87 4.92 23.67
N GLY A 5 -9.58 4.08 22.92
CA GLY A 5 -9.19 2.71 22.67
C GLY A 5 -7.81 2.70 22.00
N LYS A 6 -6.91 1.82 22.44
CA LYS A 6 -5.64 1.57 21.78
C LYS A 6 -5.91 1.33 20.29
N ASP A 7 -5.34 2.15 19.40
CA ASP A 7 -5.36 1.88 17.97
C ASP A 7 -4.68 0.52 17.74
N HIS A 8 -5.47 -0.51 17.47
CA HIS A 8 -4.97 -1.85 17.18
C HIS A 8 -4.43 -1.87 15.75
N ILE A 9 -3.12 -1.60 15.61
CA ILE A 9 -2.41 -1.75 14.34
C ILE A 9 -2.02 -3.22 14.18
N LYS A 10 -2.54 -3.87 13.13
CA LYS A 10 -2.13 -5.23 12.74
C LYS A 10 -1.36 -5.18 11.43
N VAL A 11 -0.07 -5.47 11.47
CA VAL A 11 0.77 -5.57 10.27
C VAL A 11 0.32 -6.78 9.44
N LEU A 12 0.09 -6.55 8.14
CA LEU A 12 -0.28 -7.60 7.17
C LEU A 12 0.92 -8.06 6.36
N ALA A 13 1.77 -7.12 5.93
CA ALA A 13 2.99 -7.39 5.18
C ALA A 13 4.04 -6.31 5.45
N GLU A 14 5.31 -6.69 5.40
CA GLU A 14 6.44 -5.78 5.55
C GLU A 14 7.47 -6.06 4.44
N ASN A 15 7.89 -5.00 3.75
CA ASN A 15 8.99 -5.04 2.80
C ASN A 15 10.33 -4.82 3.54
N ARG A 16 10.90 -5.90 4.08
CA ARG A 16 12.18 -5.83 4.80
C ARG A 16 13.32 -5.36 3.90
N ARG A 17 13.29 -5.73 2.61
CA ARG A 17 14.30 -5.32 1.62
C ARG A 17 14.32 -3.82 1.40
N ALA A 18 13.18 -3.12 1.47
CA ALA A 18 13.14 -1.68 1.30
C ALA A 18 14.07 -0.92 2.26
N ARG A 19 14.29 -1.44 3.48
CA ARG A 19 15.20 -0.83 4.46
C ARG A 19 16.68 -1.13 4.20
N HIS A 20 16.97 -2.19 3.45
CA HIS A 20 18.33 -2.60 3.10
C HIS A 20 18.78 -1.98 1.77
N ASP A 21 17.88 -1.95 0.79
CA ASP A 21 18.19 -1.53 -0.58
C ASP A 21 18.09 0.00 -0.75
N TYR A 22 17.31 0.69 0.10
CA TYR A 22 17.06 2.12 0.00
C TYR A 22 17.31 2.85 1.32
N HIS A 23 17.69 4.12 1.21
CA HIS A 23 17.70 5.04 2.34
C HIS A 23 16.34 5.73 2.46
N LEU A 24 15.60 5.43 3.53
CA LEU A 24 14.26 5.97 3.77
C LEU A 24 14.35 7.40 4.32
N LEU A 25 14.14 8.39 3.46
CA LEU A 25 14.16 9.81 3.82
C LEU A 25 12.88 10.24 4.55
N GLU A 26 11.73 9.92 3.97
CA GLU A 26 10.42 10.35 4.46
C GLU A 26 9.41 9.21 4.44
N ARG A 27 8.39 9.31 5.29
CA ARG A 27 7.32 8.31 5.41
C ARG A 27 5.97 8.99 5.26
N TYR A 28 5.13 8.37 4.45
CA TYR A 28 3.76 8.81 4.19
C TYR A 28 2.81 7.65 4.53
N GLU A 29 1.65 7.98 5.10
CA GLU A 29 0.56 7.03 5.35
C GLU A 29 -0.49 7.23 4.25
N ALA A 30 -0.89 6.14 3.59
CA ALA A 30 -1.90 6.17 2.54
C ALA A 30 -2.91 5.04 2.78
N GLY A 31 -4.18 5.29 2.44
CA GLY A 31 -5.18 4.23 2.39
C GLY A 31 -5.08 3.44 1.08
N LEU A 32 -5.31 2.12 1.11
CA LEU A 32 -5.22 1.29 -0.10
C LEU A 32 -6.62 0.92 -0.62
N VAL A 33 -6.89 1.25 -1.89
CA VAL A 33 -8.17 0.88 -2.52
C VAL A 33 -8.16 -0.58 -2.96
N LEU A 34 -8.80 -1.43 -2.14
CA LEU A 34 -8.94 -2.86 -2.38
C LEU A 34 -10.38 -3.26 -2.68
N THR A 35 -10.53 -4.34 -3.44
CA THR A 35 -11.81 -5.01 -3.66
C THR A 35 -12.10 -6.00 -2.54
N GLY A 36 -13.36 -6.38 -2.36
CA GLY A 36 -13.79 -7.24 -1.24
C GLY A 36 -13.07 -8.59 -1.16
N THR A 37 -12.68 -9.19 -2.29
CA THR A 37 -11.89 -10.44 -2.33
C THR A 37 -10.43 -10.20 -1.93
N GLU A 38 -9.84 -9.08 -2.35
CA GLU A 38 -8.48 -8.70 -1.95
C GLU A 38 -8.38 -8.35 -0.48
N VAL A 39 -9.40 -7.70 0.12
CA VAL A 39 -9.42 -7.45 1.57
C VAL A 39 -9.32 -8.77 2.34
N LYS A 40 -9.99 -9.83 1.88
CA LYS A 40 -9.90 -11.16 2.50
C LYS A 40 -8.50 -11.76 2.36
N SER A 41 -7.91 -11.72 1.17
CA SER A 41 -6.54 -12.20 0.95
C SER A 41 -5.49 -11.41 1.72
N ALA A 42 -5.63 -10.08 1.76
CA ALA A 42 -4.76 -9.18 2.49
C ALA A 42 -4.78 -9.45 3.98
N ARG A 43 -5.97 -9.62 4.57
CA ARG A 43 -6.14 -9.98 5.99
C ARG A 43 -5.59 -11.36 6.33
N ALA A 44 -5.52 -12.26 5.36
CA ALA A 44 -4.87 -13.56 5.47
C ALA A 44 -3.34 -13.49 5.30
N GLY A 45 -2.75 -12.30 5.16
CA GLY A 45 -1.30 -12.10 5.01
C GLY A 45 -0.76 -12.48 3.63
N LYS A 46 -1.63 -12.67 2.63
CA LYS A 46 -1.22 -13.06 1.28
C LYS A 46 -0.88 -11.86 0.40
N ILE A 47 -0.01 -10.98 0.89
CA ILE A 47 0.47 -9.79 0.18
C ILE A 47 1.99 -9.88 0.07
N GLN A 48 2.51 -9.65 -1.12
CA GLN A 48 3.92 -9.52 -1.37
C GLN A 48 4.22 -8.12 -1.91
N LEU A 49 5.02 -7.38 -1.14
CA LEU A 49 5.43 -6.00 -1.45
C LEU A 49 6.79 -5.90 -2.15
N ARG A 50 7.42 -7.05 -2.41
CA ARG A 50 8.72 -7.12 -3.05
C ARG A 50 8.61 -6.58 -4.48
N ASP A 51 9.57 -5.74 -4.86
CA ASP A 51 9.66 -5.11 -6.19
C ASP A 51 8.51 -4.12 -6.51
N GLY A 52 7.58 -3.92 -5.56
CA GLY A 52 6.51 -2.93 -5.66
C GLY A 52 7.02 -1.50 -5.54
N TYR A 53 6.37 -0.57 -6.22
CA TYR A 53 6.66 0.86 -6.15
C TYR A 53 5.37 1.67 -6.26
N ALA A 54 5.42 2.92 -5.81
CA ALA A 54 4.34 3.87 -6.02
C ALA A 54 4.66 4.83 -7.17
N GLU A 55 3.67 5.11 -7.99
CA GLU A 55 3.75 6.00 -9.14
C GLU A 55 2.67 7.08 -9.00
N ILE A 56 2.97 8.29 -9.45
CA ILE A 56 1.99 9.36 -9.53
C ILE A 56 1.63 9.60 -10.99
N ALA A 57 0.38 9.27 -11.33
CA ALA A 57 -0.15 9.41 -12.67
C ALA A 57 -1.47 10.18 -12.63
N GLY A 58 -1.57 11.27 -13.40
CA GLY A 58 -2.81 12.05 -13.50
C GLY A 58 -3.29 12.66 -12.18
N ASN A 59 -2.35 13.12 -11.33
CA ASN A 59 -2.63 13.67 -10.00
C ASN A 59 -3.26 12.66 -9.01
N GLU A 60 -3.02 11.38 -9.24
CA GLU A 60 -3.39 10.28 -8.35
C GLU A 60 -2.17 9.41 -8.07
N ALA A 61 -2.10 8.86 -6.86
CA ALA A 61 -1.05 7.92 -6.48
C ALA A 61 -1.53 6.48 -6.70
N TRP A 62 -0.64 5.67 -7.26
CA TRP A 62 -0.89 4.28 -7.63
C TRP A 62 0.20 3.39 -7.05
N LEU A 63 -0.19 2.26 -6.47
CA LEU A 63 0.69 1.18 -6.07
C LEU A 63 0.75 0.16 -7.21
N VAL A 64 1.96 -0.09 -7.71
CA VAL A 64 2.26 -0.92 -8.88
C VAL A 64 3.19 -2.05 -8.47
N ASN A 65 3.09 -3.17 -9.18
CA ASN A 65 3.96 -4.35 -9.00
C ASN A 65 3.90 -4.94 -7.58
N VAL A 66 2.72 -4.87 -6.95
CA VAL A 66 2.42 -5.53 -5.68
C VAL A 66 1.50 -6.70 -5.94
N HIS A 67 1.94 -7.88 -5.52
CA HIS A 67 1.21 -9.13 -5.73
C HIS A 67 0.33 -9.44 -4.50
N ILE A 68 -0.99 -9.45 -4.69
CA ILE A 68 -1.94 -9.94 -3.69
C ILE A 68 -2.52 -11.25 -4.20
N ALA A 69 -2.25 -12.35 -3.49
CA ALA A 69 -2.70 -13.66 -3.96
C ALA A 69 -4.25 -13.70 -4.00
N PRO A 70 -4.84 -14.30 -5.05
CA PRO A 70 -6.28 -14.38 -5.18
C PRO A 70 -6.89 -15.20 -4.04
N TYR A 71 -8.14 -14.91 -3.70
CA TYR A 71 -8.81 -15.60 -2.61
C TYR A 71 -9.25 -16.99 -3.11
N SER A 72 -8.85 -18.05 -2.41
CA SER A 72 -9.07 -19.44 -2.85
C SER A 72 -10.55 -19.83 -2.94
N HIS A 73 -11.45 -19.11 -2.25
CA HIS A 73 -12.89 -19.36 -2.29
C HIS A 73 -13.64 -18.35 -3.19
N GLY A 74 -12.94 -17.53 -3.96
CA GLY A 74 -13.52 -16.64 -4.96
C GLY A 74 -13.40 -17.25 -6.34
N SER A 75 -14.41 -17.94 -6.86
CA SER A 75 -14.29 -18.60 -8.18
C SER A 75 -14.35 -17.59 -9.34
N ALA A 76 -15.37 -16.74 -9.42
CA ALA A 76 -15.60 -15.85 -10.57
C ALA A 76 -15.21 -14.37 -10.36
N PHE A 77 -14.87 -13.97 -9.12
CA PHE A 77 -14.58 -12.57 -8.75
C PHE A 77 -13.13 -12.34 -8.34
N ASN A 78 -12.23 -13.22 -8.77
CA ASN A 78 -10.80 -13.00 -8.59
C ASN A 78 -10.33 -11.94 -9.57
N HIS A 79 -9.60 -10.97 -9.04
CA HIS A 79 -8.99 -9.91 -9.82
C HIS A 79 -7.55 -10.31 -10.15
N ASP A 80 -6.96 -9.63 -11.13
CA ASP A 80 -5.54 -9.75 -11.42
C ASP A 80 -4.71 -9.47 -10.14
N PRO A 81 -3.88 -10.43 -9.68
CA PRO A 81 -3.04 -10.29 -8.49
C PRO A 81 -2.11 -9.09 -8.52
N GLU A 82 -1.66 -8.67 -9.70
CA GLU A 82 -0.66 -7.61 -9.91
C GLU A 82 -1.29 -6.30 -10.40
N ARG A 83 -2.63 -6.20 -10.38
CA ARG A 83 -3.32 -4.96 -10.79
C ARG A 83 -2.77 -3.75 -10.03
N ARG A 84 -2.68 -2.63 -10.73
CA ARG A 84 -2.42 -1.34 -10.10
C ARG A 84 -3.55 -0.97 -9.13
N ARG A 85 -3.19 -0.47 -7.94
CA ARG A 85 -4.14 -0.13 -6.87
C ARG A 85 -4.01 1.33 -6.50
N LYS A 86 -5.12 2.04 -6.38
CA LYS A 86 -5.10 3.46 -6.02
C LYS A 86 -4.73 3.65 -4.55
N LEU A 87 -3.88 4.62 -4.29
CA LEU A 87 -3.52 5.08 -2.95
C LEU A 87 -4.31 6.36 -2.62
N LEU A 88 -4.89 6.39 -1.44
CA LEU A 88 -5.64 7.52 -0.90
C LEU A 88 -4.71 8.35 -0.03
N LEU A 89 -4.32 9.51 -0.56
CA LEU A 89 -3.44 10.50 0.05
C LEU A 89 -4.12 11.87 -0.01
N HIS A 90 -3.68 12.81 0.83
CA HIS A 90 -4.11 14.19 0.71
C HIS A 90 -3.56 14.84 -0.56
N ARG A 91 -4.29 15.82 -1.12
CA ARG A 91 -3.87 16.54 -2.35
C ARG A 91 -2.46 17.11 -2.20
N ASP A 92 -2.19 17.79 -1.08
CA ASP A 92 -0.88 18.41 -0.82
C ASP A 92 0.26 17.38 -0.74
N GLU A 93 -0.03 16.15 -0.28
CA GLU A 93 0.94 15.06 -0.25
C GLU A 93 1.22 14.53 -1.66
N ILE A 94 0.17 14.35 -2.47
CA ILE A 94 0.31 13.92 -3.86
C ILE A 94 1.16 14.94 -4.64
N ASP A 95 0.91 16.23 -4.47
CA ASP A 95 1.66 17.28 -5.17
C ASP A 95 3.13 17.27 -4.74
N LYS A 96 3.43 17.18 -3.43
CA LYS A 96 4.80 17.04 -2.92
C LYS A 96 5.52 15.83 -3.47
N LEU A 97 4.86 14.67 -3.45
CA LEU A 97 5.42 13.43 -3.96
C LEU A 97 5.62 13.48 -5.47
N MET A 98 4.78 14.20 -6.21
CA MET A 98 4.92 14.40 -7.65
C MET A 98 6.21 15.16 -7.97
N TRP A 99 6.48 16.25 -7.24
CA TRP A 99 7.71 17.01 -7.41
C TRP A 99 8.95 16.18 -7.04
N LYS A 100 8.90 15.43 -5.93
CA LYS A 100 10.00 14.57 -5.49
C LYS A 100 10.25 13.40 -6.43
N SER A 101 9.20 12.78 -6.96
CA SER A 101 9.33 11.66 -7.89
C SER A 101 9.96 12.05 -9.22
N ARG A 102 9.99 13.35 -9.56
CA ARG A 102 10.69 13.88 -10.74
C ARG A 102 12.16 14.16 -10.49
N GLU A 103 12.57 14.26 -9.23
CA GLU A 103 13.95 14.45 -8.85
C GLU A 103 14.74 13.16 -9.09
N LYS A 104 15.88 13.27 -9.79
CA LYS A 104 16.68 12.10 -10.14
C LYS A 104 17.21 11.42 -8.88
N GLY A 105 16.96 10.12 -8.77
CA GLY A 105 17.46 9.28 -7.68
C GLY A 105 16.48 9.08 -6.52
N LEU A 106 15.30 9.70 -6.55
CA LEU A 106 14.24 9.41 -5.60
C LEU A 106 13.24 8.40 -6.17
N THR A 107 12.76 7.51 -5.32
CA THR A 107 11.73 6.53 -5.65
C THR A 107 10.75 6.36 -4.49
N LEU A 108 9.51 6.01 -4.80
CA LEU A 108 8.48 5.75 -3.81
C LEU A 108 8.36 4.24 -3.62
N VAL A 109 8.82 3.74 -2.48
CA VAL A 109 8.83 2.31 -2.16
C VAL A 109 7.82 1.98 -1.04
N PRO A 110 6.95 0.97 -1.20
CA PRO A 110 6.09 0.49 -0.13
C PRO A 110 6.92 -0.19 0.95
N THR A 111 6.72 0.22 2.20
CA THR A 111 7.47 -0.31 3.36
C THR A 111 6.64 -1.30 4.17
N ILE A 112 5.42 -0.92 4.56
CA ILE A 112 4.55 -1.73 5.42
C ILE A 112 3.10 -1.57 4.97
N VAL A 113 2.35 -2.68 4.95
CA VAL A 113 0.90 -2.67 4.85
C VAL A 113 0.33 -3.18 6.18
N TYR A 114 -0.62 -2.45 6.75
CA TYR A 114 -1.21 -2.76 8.03
C TYR A 114 -2.70 -2.42 8.08
N VAL A 115 -3.43 -3.02 9.01
CA VAL A 115 -4.81 -2.67 9.33
C VAL A 115 -4.81 -1.70 10.49
N LYS A 116 -5.53 -0.59 10.34
CA LYS A 116 -5.80 0.40 11.42
C LYS A 116 -7.29 0.71 11.42
N ASN A 117 -7.95 0.48 12.56
CA ASN A 117 -9.39 0.73 12.75
C ASN A 117 -10.27 0.10 11.66
N GLY A 118 -9.92 -1.11 11.24
CA GLY A 118 -10.66 -1.87 10.22
C GLY A 118 -10.32 -1.50 8.77
N ARG A 119 -9.49 -0.49 8.53
CA ARG A 119 -9.05 -0.04 7.19
C ARG A 119 -7.63 -0.50 6.90
N ILE A 120 -7.32 -0.68 5.62
CA ILE A 120 -6.00 -1.06 5.08
C ILE A 120 -5.47 0.13 4.26
#